data_AF-A0A7R9R7K6-F1
#
_entry.id   AF-A0A7R9R7K6-F1
#
_cell.length_a   1.000
_cell.length_b   1.000
_cell.length_c   1.000
_cell.angle_alpha   90.00
_cell.angle_beta   90.00
_cell.angle_gamma   90.00
#
_symmetry.space_group_name_H-M   'P 1'
#
loop_
_entity.id
_entity.type
_entity.pdbx_description
1 polymer ?
#
loop_
_entity_poly.entity_id
_entity_poly.type
_entity_poly.pdbx_seq_one_letter_code
_entity_poly.pdbx_strand_id
1 'polypeptide(L)'
;MEKISEDVLLRAISHCFKCKLCAIADFHGMGEEWLAICPSGSYYGFNSFYSPGRFEVLREVLNGEIDCGTEMLVKVAFACQLCGACYERCKEVSKVELDNAELFEELRSILAERGWLLDAHVRIREDVERTGNAYGEDERVEYPSSGDEVIYFVGCTARYREREISDAMVRVLDASGARYTVLGDEWCCGSPLLRTGQRDAASRLIEHNAGEISKIGAEKMVFTCPGCLKTFKESYPDLGVELLHASEYINDLVSEGRLQPGKLEITLPYHDPCHLGRHLGIYDAPRETLELIGVRVMELSRNRGNAWCCGSGGGVKSGFPEFATWTADERVKEIRATGSDVVASACPFCKRNLKDSGVRVFDIAELVSQALLRSDRG
;
A
#
# COMPACT_ATOMS: atom_id res chain seq x y z
N MET A 1 -19.82 -2.11 -2.37
CA MET A 1 -19.15 -2.73 -1.21
C MET A 1 -20.18 -2.95 -0.13
N GLU A 2 -20.40 -4.20 0.26
CA GLU A 2 -21.32 -4.52 1.36
C GLU A 2 -20.70 -4.11 2.70
N LYS A 3 -21.52 -3.52 3.58
CA LYS A 3 -21.14 -3.20 4.95
C LYS A 3 -21.11 -4.50 5.75
N ILE A 4 -20.05 -4.73 6.51
CA ILE A 4 -19.98 -5.88 7.41
C ILE A 4 -21.02 -5.68 8.52
N SER A 5 -21.83 -6.70 8.80
CA SER A 5 -22.87 -6.59 9.81
C SER A 5 -22.27 -6.40 11.21
N GLU A 6 -22.98 -5.66 12.06
CA GLU A 6 -22.54 -5.35 13.43
C GLU A 6 -22.26 -6.62 14.24
N ASP A 7 -23.11 -7.66 14.10
CA ASP A 7 -22.92 -8.96 14.75
C ASP A 7 -21.60 -9.64 14.37
N VAL A 8 -21.20 -9.54 13.09
CA VAL A 8 -19.93 -10.09 12.61
C VAL A 8 -18.77 -9.31 13.20
N LEU A 9 -18.85 -7.98 13.24
CA LEU A 9 -17.82 -7.12 13.83
C LEU A 9 -17.64 -7.40 15.33
N LEU A 10 -18.73 -7.46 16.09
CA LEU A 10 -18.71 -7.74 17.53
C LEU A 10 -18.11 -9.11 17.84
N ARG A 11 -18.47 -10.14 17.06
CA ARG A 11 -17.88 -11.48 17.17
C ARG A 11 -16.39 -11.44 16.84
N ALA A 12 -15.97 -10.79 15.75
CA ALA A 12 -14.57 -10.71 15.36
C ALA A 12 -13.71 -10.08 16.47
N ILE A 13 -14.13 -8.94 17.02
CA ILE A 13 -13.36 -8.26 18.10
C ILE A 13 -13.41 -8.99 19.45
N SER A 14 -14.44 -9.82 19.72
CA SER A 14 -14.52 -10.60 20.96
C SER A 14 -13.45 -11.68 21.10
N HIS A 15 -12.80 -12.08 20.00
CA HIS A 15 -11.68 -13.03 20.03
C HIS A 15 -10.39 -12.44 20.61
N CYS A 16 -10.32 -11.11 20.79
CA CYS A 16 -9.13 -10.48 21.33
C CYS A 16 -9.01 -10.65 22.85
N PHE A 17 -8.05 -11.47 23.29
CA PHE A 17 -7.69 -11.65 24.70
C PHE A 17 -6.59 -10.67 25.19
N LYS A 18 -6.27 -9.64 24.40
CA LYS A 18 -5.39 -8.51 24.76
C LYS A 18 -3.95 -8.89 25.19
N CYS A 19 -3.39 -9.97 24.65
CA CYS A 19 -2.02 -10.43 24.96
C CYS A 19 -0.86 -9.55 24.45
N LYS A 20 -1.14 -8.55 23.62
CA LYS A 20 -0.16 -7.65 22.98
C LYS A 20 0.82 -8.30 21.98
N LEU A 21 0.64 -9.55 21.57
CA LEU A 21 1.46 -10.15 20.49
C LEU A 21 1.40 -9.35 19.17
N CYS A 22 0.25 -8.75 18.89
CA CYS A 22 0.06 -7.83 17.76
C CYS A 22 0.91 -6.54 17.80
N ALA A 23 1.68 -6.31 18.87
CA ALA A 23 2.56 -5.16 19.04
C ALA A 23 4.04 -5.46 18.75
N ILE A 24 4.40 -6.73 18.53
CA ILE A 24 5.80 -7.16 18.34
C ILE A 24 6.04 -7.85 17.02
N ALA A 25 7.26 -7.71 16.52
CA ALA A 25 7.67 -8.26 15.24
C ALA A 25 7.98 -9.75 15.32
N ASP A 26 8.53 -10.20 16.45
CA ASP A 26 8.92 -11.60 16.64
C ASP A 26 8.78 -11.97 18.13
N PHE A 27 8.23 -13.15 18.39
CA PHE A 27 8.09 -13.75 19.73
C PHE A 27 8.69 -15.16 19.83
N HIS A 28 9.18 -15.71 18.70
CA HIS A 28 9.74 -17.07 18.61
C HIS A 28 11.20 -17.12 18.14
N GLY A 29 11.79 -15.98 17.75
CA GLY A 29 13.23 -15.76 17.76
C GLY A 29 13.90 -15.75 16.40
N MET A 30 14.46 -14.58 16.04
CA MET A 30 15.62 -14.38 15.18
C MET A 30 16.54 -13.25 15.70
N GLY A 31 16.50 -12.93 17.00
CA GLY A 31 17.39 -11.96 17.67
C GLY A 31 17.05 -11.75 19.15
N GLU A 32 18.02 -11.29 19.94
CA GLU A 32 17.88 -11.07 21.40
C GLU A 32 17.03 -9.83 21.77
N GLU A 33 16.53 -9.06 20.81
CA GLU A 33 15.86 -7.77 21.05
C GLU A 33 14.35 -7.80 20.77
N TRP A 34 13.59 -7.27 21.74
CA TRP A 34 12.17 -6.97 21.57
C TRP A 34 11.96 -5.86 20.53
N LEU A 35 11.56 -6.24 19.32
CA LEU A 35 11.25 -5.29 18.25
C LEU A 35 9.74 -5.02 18.18
N ALA A 36 9.34 -3.76 18.38
CA ALA A 36 7.96 -3.34 18.17
C ALA A 36 7.57 -3.47 16.68
N ILE A 37 6.29 -3.66 16.36
CA ILE A 37 5.80 -3.73 14.96
C ILE A 37 4.72 -2.69 14.63
N CYS A 38 4.13 -2.05 15.66
CA CYS A 38 3.03 -1.10 15.50
C CYS A 38 3.54 0.35 15.66
N PRO A 39 3.67 1.14 14.57
CA PRO A 39 4.13 2.53 14.69
C PRO A 39 3.21 3.38 15.56
N SER A 40 1.90 3.22 15.38
CA SER A 40 0.89 3.97 16.12
C SER A 40 1.02 3.77 17.63
N GLY A 41 1.06 2.51 18.04
CA GLY A 41 1.22 2.18 19.45
C GLY A 41 2.58 2.66 20.00
N SER A 42 3.67 2.44 19.26
CA SER A 42 5.01 2.86 19.69
C SER A 42 5.19 4.37 19.80
N TYR A 43 4.55 5.15 18.93
CA TYR A 43 4.66 6.61 18.95
C TYR A 43 3.83 7.24 20.07
N TYR A 44 2.55 6.84 20.18
CA TYR A 44 1.62 7.47 21.13
C TYR A 44 1.67 6.85 22.53
N GLY A 45 2.15 5.62 22.68
CA GLY A 45 2.39 4.96 23.97
C GLY A 45 1.15 4.48 24.72
N PHE A 46 -0.06 4.87 24.33
CA PHE A 46 -1.31 4.42 24.97
C PHE A 46 -1.91 3.18 24.29
N ASN A 47 -2.54 2.30 25.07
CA ASN A 47 -3.14 1.07 24.56
C ASN A 47 -4.23 1.31 23.50
N SER A 48 -4.90 2.47 23.55
CA SER A 48 -5.88 2.91 22.54
C SER A 48 -5.28 2.98 21.12
N PHE A 49 -3.96 3.21 20.99
CA PHE A 49 -3.25 3.24 19.71
C PHE A 49 -2.68 1.88 19.27
N TYR A 50 -2.96 0.81 20.02
CA TYR A 50 -2.69 -0.56 19.61
C TYR A 50 -3.99 -1.26 19.19
N SER A 51 -3.86 -2.41 18.51
CA SER A 51 -5.01 -3.21 18.06
C SER A 51 -6.04 -3.49 19.17
N PRO A 52 -5.64 -3.94 20.38
CA PRO A 52 -6.60 -4.30 21.43
C PRO A 52 -7.40 -3.11 21.93
N GLY A 53 -6.79 -1.91 22.05
CA GLY A 53 -7.51 -0.72 22.47
C GLY A 53 -8.47 -0.22 21.40
N ARG A 54 -8.11 -0.30 20.12
CA ARG A 54 -9.02 0.05 19.01
C ARG A 54 -10.21 -0.89 18.91
N PHE A 55 -10.05 -2.16 19.26
CA PHE A 55 -11.18 -3.09 19.34
C PHE A 55 -12.18 -2.68 20.42
N GLU A 56 -11.72 -2.19 21.57
CA GLU A 56 -12.63 -1.66 22.59
C GLU A 56 -13.32 -0.39 22.09
N VAL A 57 -12.58 0.52 21.43
CA VAL A 57 -13.19 1.70 20.80
C VAL A 57 -14.27 1.30 19.79
N LEU A 58 -14.00 0.34 18.91
CA LEU A 58 -14.99 -0.16 17.96
C LEU A 58 -16.21 -0.76 18.67
N ARG A 59 -16.01 -1.57 19.73
CA ARG A 59 -17.11 -2.11 20.54
C ARG A 59 -18.00 -1.01 21.10
N GLU A 60 -17.41 0.00 21.73
CA GLU A 60 -18.18 1.07 22.38
C GLU A 60 -18.87 1.99 21.35
N VAL A 61 -18.28 2.17 20.17
CA VAL A 61 -18.94 2.86 19.04
C VAL A 61 -20.16 2.09 18.52
N LEU A 62 -20.05 0.75 18.43
CA LEU A 62 -21.14 -0.14 18.01
C LEU A 62 -22.26 -0.22 19.05
N ASN A 63 -21.91 -0.29 20.34
CA ASN A 63 -22.88 -0.30 21.43
C ASN A 63 -23.60 1.04 21.63
N GLY A 64 -23.10 2.12 21.02
CA GLY A 64 -23.66 3.47 21.18
C GLY A 64 -23.21 4.19 22.45
N GLU A 65 -22.25 3.63 23.20
CA GLU A 65 -21.67 4.26 24.40
C GLU A 65 -20.74 5.43 24.04
N ILE A 66 -20.18 5.44 22.83
CA ILE A 66 -19.47 6.59 22.26
C ILE A 66 -20.40 7.32 21.27
N ASP A 67 -20.92 8.46 21.71
CA ASP A 67 -21.93 9.27 21.01
C ASP A 67 -21.39 10.57 20.40
N CYS A 68 -20.12 10.91 20.65
CA CYS A 68 -19.49 12.13 20.12
C CYS A 68 -18.07 11.91 19.56
N GLY A 69 -17.78 12.61 18.46
CA GLY A 69 -16.52 12.58 17.73
C GLY A 69 -15.43 13.45 18.34
N THR A 70 -14.94 13.12 19.55
CA THR A 70 -13.85 13.88 20.17
C THR A 70 -12.57 13.82 19.33
N GLU A 71 -11.71 14.84 19.44
CA GLU A 71 -10.41 14.87 18.74
C GLU A 71 -9.57 13.61 19.06
N MET A 72 -9.61 13.14 20.30
CA MET A 72 -8.89 11.93 20.72
C MET A 72 -9.46 10.66 20.06
N LEU A 73 -10.79 10.52 19.97
CA LEU A 73 -11.42 9.38 19.29
C LEU A 73 -10.99 9.33 17.82
N VAL A 74 -11.13 10.46 17.11
CA VAL A 74 -10.73 10.59 15.71
C VAL A 74 -9.23 10.28 15.57
N LYS A 75 -8.38 10.84 16.44
CA LYS A 75 -6.94 10.55 16.45
C LYS A 75 -6.65 9.06 16.65
N VAL A 76 -7.29 8.39 17.60
CA VAL A 76 -7.11 6.96 17.85
C VAL A 76 -7.47 6.13 16.61
N ALA A 77 -8.60 6.41 15.96
CA ALA A 77 -9.05 5.68 14.78
C ALA A 77 -8.16 5.93 13.55
N PHE A 78 -7.82 7.20 13.29
CA PHE A 78 -7.14 7.60 12.06
C PHE A 78 -5.61 7.55 12.14
N ALA A 79 -5.00 7.49 13.32
CA ALA A 79 -3.55 7.33 13.49
C ALA A 79 -3.06 5.87 13.29
N CYS A 80 -3.86 5.02 12.64
CA CYS A 80 -3.46 3.66 12.21
C CYS A 80 -3.08 3.68 10.73
N GLN A 81 -1.95 3.10 10.34
CA GLN A 81 -1.56 3.01 8.93
C GLN A 81 -2.32 1.93 8.15
N LEU A 82 -3.15 1.12 8.82
CA LEU A 82 -3.84 -0.05 8.24
C LEU A 82 -2.87 -1.04 7.58
N CYS A 83 -1.68 -1.19 8.16
CA CYS A 83 -0.59 -1.95 7.55
C CYS A 83 -0.71 -3.47 7.76
N GLY A 84 -1.72 -3.98 8.48
CA GLY A 84 -1.91 -5.41 8.73
C GLY A 84 -0.91 -6.07 9.70
N ALA A 85 0.10 -5.34 10.19
CA ALA A 85 1.14 -5.91 11.07
C ALA A 85 0.58 -6.63 12.32
N CYS A 86 -0.47 -6.07 12.89
CA CYS A 86 -1.15 -6.65 14.04
C CYS A 86 -1.83 -7.99 13.72
N TYR A 87 -2.35 -8.15 12.50
CA TYR A 87 -3.02 -9.37 12.06
C TYR A 87 -2.02 -10.47 11.73
N GLU A 88 -0.86 -10.14 11.14
CA GLU A 88 0.21 -11.12 10.86
C GLU A 88 0.62 -11.92 12.09
N ARG A 89 0.63 -11.30 13.28
CA ARG A 89 0.90 -11.99 14.55
C ARG A 89 -0.35 -12.63 15.14
N CYS A 90 -1.49 -11.96 15.04
CA CYS A 90 -2.74 -12.45 15.63
C CYS A 90 -3.19 -13.78 15.01
N LYS A 91 -3.05 -13.93 13.69
CA LYS A 91 -3.46 -15.14 12.96
C LYS A 91 -2.65 -16.40 13.32
N GLU A 92 -1.45 -16.23 13.87
CA GLU A 92 -0.62 -17.36 14.34
C GLU A 92 -1.15 -17.98 15.64
N VAL A 93 -1.84 -17.19 16.47
CA VAL A 93 -2.32 -17.62 17.79
C VAL A 93 -3.84 -17.70 17.90
N SER A 94 -4.56 -17.08 16.99
CA SER A 94 -6.02 -17.01 17.01
C SER A 94 -6.59 -17.11 15.60
N LYS A 95 -7.68 -17.89 15.45
CA LYS A 95 -8.42 -18.00 14.20
C LYS A 95 -9.40 -16.83 14.07
N VAL A 96 -8.87 -15.62 13.88
CA VAL A 96 -9.69 -14.44 13.60
C VAL A 96 -10.10 -14.44 12.14
N GLU A 97 -11.41 -14.39 11.89
CA GLU A 97 -12.00 -14.43 10.54
C GLU A 97 -11.76 -13.14 9.75
N LEU A 98 -11.69 -11.98 10.43
CA LEU A 98 -11.47 -10.68 9.80
C LEU A 98 -10.07 -10.14 10.13
N ASP A 99 -9.45 -9.48 9.16
CA ASP A 99 -8.20 -8.77 9.39
C ASP A 99 -8.44 -7.58 10.32
N ASN A 100 -7.54 -7.37 11.28
CA ASN A 100 -7.56 -6.21 12.16
C ASN A 100 -7.61 -4.88 11.37
N ALA A 101 -6.93 -4.78 10.24
CA ALA A 101 -6.97 -3.62 9.36
C ALA A 101 -8.37 -3.39 8.77
N GLU A 102 -9.08 -4.45 8.34
CA GLU A 102 -10.46 -4.37 7.87
C GLU A 102 -11.39 -3.89 8.99
N LEU A 103 -11.24 -4.42 10.20
CA LEU A 103 -11.99 -3.96 11.37
C LEU A 103 -11.78 -2.46 11.65
N PHE A 104 -10.56 -1.95 11.48
CA PHE A 104 -10.28 -0.53 11.66
C PHE A 104 -10.78 0.34 10.50
N GLU A 105 -10.95 -0.22 9.31
CA GLU A 105 -11.62 0.46 8.21
C GLU A 105 -13.12 0.54 8.39
N GLU A 106 -13.74 -0.50 8.94
CA GLU A 106 -15.15 -0.46 9.35
C GLU A 106 -15.36 0.58 10.45
N LEU A 107 -14.48 0.61 11.46
CA LEU A 107 -14.49 1.70 12.46
C LEU A 107 -14.47 3.07 11.78
N ARG A 108 -13.51 3.31 10.88
CA ARG A 108 -13.41 4.59 10.17
C ARG A 108 -14.62 4.90 9.31
N SER A 109 -15.23 3.91 8.67
CA SER A 109 -16.46 4.07 7.91
C SER A 109 -17.60 4.55 8.80
N ILE A 110 -17.78 3.94 9.98
CA ILE A 110 -18.79 4.35 10.95
C ILE A 110 -18.53 5.78 11.44
N LEU A 111 -17.27 6.15 11.72
CA LEU A 111 -16.93 7.52 12.12
C LEU A 111 -17.18 8.51 10.98
N ALA A 112 -16.85 8.15 9.74
CA ALA A 112 -17.07 8.98 8.56
C ALA A 112 -18.56 9.24 8.30
N GLU A 113 -19.42 8.20 8.42
CA GLU A 113 -20.88 8.32 8.32
C GLU A 113 -21.46 9.28 9.36
N ARG A 114 -20.84 9.38 10.54
CA ARG A 114 -21.20 10.32 11.61
C ARG A 114 -20.58 11.72 11.46
N GLY A 115 -19.80 11.95 10.39
CA GLY A 115 -19.09 13.21 10.16
C GLY A 115 -17.85 13.42 11.03
N TRP A 116 -17.33 12.36 11.68
CA TRP A 116 -16.19 12.43 12.59
C TRP A 116 -14.89 12.10 11.86
N LEU A 117 -14.44 13.05 11.03
CA LEU A 117 -13.26 12.93 10.16
C LEU A 117 -12.20 13.98 10.51
N LEU A 118 -10.99 13.75 10.02
CA LEU A 118 -9.97 14.80 9.97
C LEU A 118 -10.25 15.71 8.79
N ASP A 119 -10.03 17.03 8.94
CA ASP A 119 -10.13 18.00 7.84
C ASP A 119 -9.27 17.60 6.63
N ALA A 120 -8.09 17.03 6.88
CA ALA A 120 -7.21 16.54 5.82
C ALA A 120 -7.83 15.40 5.00
N HIS A 121 -8.72 14.59 5.59
CA HIS A 121 -9.40 13.49 4.90
C HIS A 121 -10.63 14.00 4.14
N VAL A 122 -11.32 15.00 4.68
CA VAL A 122 -12.38 15.73 3.96
C VAL A 122 -11.81 16.38 2.70
N ARG A 123 -10.66 17.08 2.80
CA ARG A 123 -9.99 17.68 1.65
C ARG A 123 -9.62 16.67 0.55
N ILE A 124 -9.20 15.45 0.91
CA ILE A 124 -8.93 14.39 -0.07
C ILE A 124 -10.20 14.04 -0.87
N ARG A 125 -11.36 13.99 -0.21
CA ARG A 125 -12.63 13.78 -0.91
C ARG A 125 -12.96 14.93 -1.84
N GLU A 126 -12.82 16.17 -1.39
CA GLU A 126 -13.08 17.35 -2.21
C GLU A 126 -12.18 17.38 -3.45
N ASP A 127 -10.89 17.08 -3.29
CA ASP A 127 -9.93 16.98 -4.40
C ASP A 127 -10.35 15.88 -5.39
N VAL A 128 -10.67 14.69 -4.89
CA VAL A 128 -11.11 13.57 -5.74
C VAL A 128 -12.41 13.89 -6.48
N GLU A 129 -13.40 14.48 -5.81
CA GLU A 129 -14.68 14.85 -6.43
C GLU A 129 -14.51 15.92 -7.51
N ARG A 130 -13.52 16.81 -7.36
CA ARG A 130 -13.22 17.87 -8.32
C ARG A 130 -12.40 17.39 -9.52
N THR A 131 -11.36 16.59 -9.29
CA THR A 131 -10.33 16.29 -10.31
C THR A 131 -10.19 14.82 -10.65
N GLY A 132 -10.98 13.94 -10.02
CA GLY A 132 -10.83 12.49 -10.15
C GLY A 132 -9.54 11.94 -9.54
N ASN A 133 -8.71 12.75 -8.86
CA ASN A 133 -7.46 12.28 -8.26
C ASN A 133 -7.22 12.79 -6.83
N ALA A 134 -6.49 12.00 -6.04
CA ALA A 134 -6.27 12.24 -4.62
C ALA A 134 -5.29 13.38 -4.29
N TYR A 135 -4.80 14.11 -5.28
CA TYR A 135 -3.90 15.24 -5.11
C TYR A 135 -4.48 16.58 -5.60
N GLY A 136 -5.70 16.57 -6.13
CA GLY A 136 -6.34 17.80 -6.61
C GLY A 136 -5.66 18.41 -7.84
N GLU A 137 -4.91 17.63 -8.61
CA GLU A 137 -4.18 18.12 -9.79
C GLU A 137 -5.11 18.17 -11.00
N ASP A 138 -5.20 19.31 -11.69
CA ASP A 138 -6.00 19.43 -12.92
C ASP A 138 -5.22 18.99 -14.17
N GLU A 139 -3.89 19.16 -14.16
CA GLU A 139 -3.03 18.77 -15.27
C GLU A 139 -2.60 17.31 -15.15
N ARG A 140 -2.92 16.51 -16.16
CA ARG A 140 -2.52 15.11 -16.23
C ARG A 140 -1.43 14.89 -17.26
N VAL A 141 -0.32 14.28 -16.84
CA VAL A 141 0.70 13.78 -17.77
C VAL A 141 0.13 12.57 -18.49
N GLU A 142 0.07 12.65 -19.82
CA GLU A 142 -0.33 11.55 -20.69
C GLU A 142 0.84 10.59 -20.95
N TYR A 143 0.51 9.31 -21.07
CA TYR A 143 1.45 8.27 -21.44
C TYR A 143 1.03 7.65 -22.77
N PRO A 144 1.99 7.15 -23.58
CA PRO A 144 1.67 6.49 -24.83
C PRO A 144 0.76 5.27 -24.63
N SER A 145 0.07 4.88 -25.70
CA SER A 145 -0.64 3.61 -25.80
C SER A 145 -0.33 3.00 -27.16
N SER A 146 -0.11 1.69 -27.18
CA SER A 146 0.35 0.92 -28.35
C SER A 146 -0.59 -0.25 -28.70
N GLY A 147 -1.61 -0.53 -27.87
CA GLY A 147 -2.71 -1.44 -28.15
C GLY A 147 -3.24 -2.15 -26.91
N ASP A 148 -4.21 -3.05 -27.10
CA ASP A 148 -5.08 -3.50 -26.00
C ASP A 148 -4.70 -4.88 -25.43
N GLU A 149 -3.41 -5.25 -25.38
CA GLU A 149 -2.99 -6.53 -24.78
C GLU A 149 -2.91 -6.43 -23.24
N VAL A 150 -2.38 -5.32 -22.72
CA VAL A 150 -2.26 -5.07 -21.27
C VAL A 150 -2.70 -3.65 -20.91
N ILE A 151 -3.42 -3.49 -19.81
CA ILE A 151 -3.70 -2.16 -19.25
C ILE A 151 -2.62 -1.80 -18.24
N TYR A 152 -1.98 -0.64 -18.40
CA TYR A 152 -1.15 -0.08 -17.34
C TYR A 152 -1.93 0.97 -16.55
N PHE A 153 -2.26 0.63 -15.29
CA PHE A 153 -2.85 1.57 -14.36
C PHE A 153 -1.77 2.35 -13.62
N VAL A 154 -1.64 3.64 -13.95
CA VAL A 154 -0.56 4.50 -13.46
C VAL A 154 -0.84 4.87 -12.00
N GLY A 155 -2.06 5.31 -11.71
CA GLY A 155 -2.48 5.76 -10.38
C GLY A 155 -1.88 7.10 -9.96
N CYS A 156 -2.42 7.69 -8.89
CA CYS A 156 -2.14 9.08 -8.55
C CYS A 156 -0.68 9.33 -8.12
N THR A 157 -0.11 8.50 -7.24
CA THR A 157 1.22 8.80 -6.67
C THR A 157 2.35 8.63 -7.69
N ALA A 158 2.31 7.57 -8.50
CA ALA A 158 3.29 7.40 -9.57
C ALA A 158 3.13 8.47 -10.66
N ARG A 159 1.91 8.96 -10.92
CA ARG A 159 1.68 10.02 -11.92
C ARG A 159 2.11 11.41 -11.44
N TYR A 160 1.78 11.79 -10.20
CA TYR A 160 1.87 13.18 -9.74
C TYR A 160 3.02 13.46 -8.77
N ARG A 161 3.65 12.43 -8.19
CA ARG A 161 4.66 12.60 -7.14
C ARG A 161 5.94 11.81 -7.38
N GLU A 162 5.85 10.63 -8.01
CA GLU A 162 6.98 9.73 -8.29
C GLU A 162 6.99 9.31 -9.77
N ARG A 163 7.05 10.31 -10.67
CA ARG A 163 6.98 10.13 -12.13
C ARG A 163 8.04 9.19 -12.70
N GLU A 164 9.17 9.10 -12.02
CA GLU A 164 10.26 8.20 -12.41
C GLU A 164 9.82 6.73 -12.42
N ILE A 165 8.84 6.35 -11.59
CA ILE A 165 8.27 5.00 -11.55
C ILE A 165 7.44 4.73 -12.80
N SER A 166 6.55 5.65 -13.16
CA SER A 166 5.66 5.49 -14.31
C SER A 166 6.40 5.58 -15.63
N ASP A 167 7.35 6.51 -15.74
CA ASP A 167 8.26 6.60 -16.89
C ASP A 167 9.12 5.32 -17.03
N ALA A 168 9.56 4.73 -15.91
CA ALA A 168 10.32 3.48 -15.93
C ALA A 168 9.46 2.28 -16.38
N MET A 169 8.23 2.18 -15.87
CA MET A 169 7.31 1.10 -16.27
C MET A 169 6.96 1.17 -17.75
N VAL A 170 6.74 2.37 -18.29
CA VAL A 170 6.51 2.56 -19.74
C VAL A 170 7.70 2.08 -20.56
N ARG A 171 8.94 2.39 -20.15
CA ARG A 171 10.14 1.87 -20.84
C ARG A 171 10.23 0.35 -20.78
N VAL A 172 9.81 -0.27 -19.68
CA VAL A 172 9.77 -1.74 -19.55
C VAL A 172 8.74 -2.34 -20.51
N LEU A 173 7.56 -1.73 -20.63
CA LEU A 173 6.51 -2.16 -21.58
C LEU A 173 6.96 -2.00 -23.04
N ASP A 174 7.58 -0.86 -23.37
CA ASP A 174 8.10 -0.61 -24.72
C ASP A 174 9.20 -1.61 -25.08
N ALA A 175 10.14 -1.87 -24.15
CA ALA A 175 11.25 -2.80 -24.37
C ALA A 175 10.80 -4.26 -24.47
N SER A 176 9.67 -4.64 -23.86
CA SER A 176 9.14 -6.00 -23.95
C SER A 176 8.34 -6.26 -25.23
N GLY A 177 8.08 -5.21 -26.02
CA GLY A 177 7.20 -5.27 -27.18
C GLY A 177 5.73 -5.54 -26.81
N ALA A 178 5.33 -5.35 -25.56
CA ALA A 178 3.94 -5.44 -25.14
C ALA A 178 3.11 -4.30 -25.73
N ARG A 179 1.93 -4.63 -26.26
CA ARG A 179 0.97 -3.60 -26.68
C ARG A 179 0.14 -3.21 -25.47
N TYR A 180 0.24 -1.97 -25.01
CA TYR A 180 -0.44 -1.56 -23.79
C TYR A 180 -1.30 -0.33 -23.99
N THR A 181 -2.32 -0.23 -23.14
CA THR A 181 -3.22 0.91 -23.05
C THR A 181 -3.08 1.54 -21.68
N VAL A 182 -2.84 2.86 -21.65
CA VAL A 182 -2.96 3.67 -20.45
C VAL A 182 -4.30 4.39 -20.52
N LEU A 183 -5.07 4.30 -19.43
CA LEU A 183 -6.41 4.89 -19.39
C LEU A 183 -6.36 6.42 -19.55
N GLY A 184 -6.94 6.89 -20.66
CA GLY A 184 -7.13 8.32 -20.95
C GLY A 184 -8.22 8.98 -20.10
N ASP A 185 -8.99 8.25 -19.31
CA ASP A 185 -9.86 8.82 -18.27
C ASP A 185 -9.67 8.06 -16.94
N GLU A 186 -8.39 7.83 -16.58
CA GLU A 186 -8.01 7.18 -15.33
C GLU A 186 -8.37 8.05 -14.13
N TRP A 187 -9.30 7.59 -13.30
CA TRP A 187 -9.55 8.18 -11.99
C TRP A 187 -8.80 7.43 -10.90
N CYS A 188 -8.68 8.05 -9.73
CA CYS A 188 -8.10 7.44 -8.55
C CYS A 188 -8.69 6.04 -8.31
N CYS A 189 -7.87 5.08 -7.90
CA CYS A 189 -8.32 3.72 -7.61
C CYS A 189 -9.37 3.65 -6.47
N GLY A 190 -9.54 4.73 -5.69
CA GLY A 190 -10.46 4.78 -4.54
C GLY A 190 -9.81 4.43 -3.20
N SER A 191 -8.56 3.92 -3.20
CA SER A 191 -7.86 3.49 -1.99
C SER A 191 -7.85 4.55 -0.87
N PRO A 192 -7.49 5.83 -1.11
CA PRO A 192 -7.46 6.85 -0.04
C PRO A 192 -8.83 7.08 0.62
N LEU A 193 -9.91 7.04 -0.16
CA LEU A 193 -11.27 7.24 0.33
C LEU A 193 -11.75 6.04 1.15
N LEU A 194 -11.51 4.82 0.65
CA LEU A 194 -11.81 3.59 1.40
C LEU A 194 -11.09 3.56 2.74
N ARG A 195 -9.77 3.84 2.74
CA ARG A 195 -8.96 3.83 3.96
C ARG A 195 -9.31 4.94 4.95
N THR A 196 -10.03 5.98 4.51
CA THR A 196 -10.54 7.08 5.36
C THR A 196 -12.03 6.96 5.68
N GLY A 197 -12.68 5.86 5.29
CA GLY A 197 -14.09 5.58 5.61
C GLY A 197 -15.11 6.23 4.67
N GLN A 198 -14.67 6.89 3.60
CA GLN A 198 -15.52 7.67 2.69
C GLN A 198 -15.98 6.79 1.50
N ARG A 199 -16.75 5.74 1.80
CA ARG A 199 -17.11 4.67 0.84
C ARG A 199 -17.98 5.14 -0.31
N ASP A 200 -18.90 6.06 -0.06
CA ASP A 200 -19.80 6.63 -1.08
C ASP A 200 -19.02 7.32 -2.20
N ALA A 201 -18.03 8.12 -1.85
CA ALA A 201 -17.17 8.78 -2.81
C ALA A 201 -16.27 7.76 -3.54
N ALA A 202 -15.80 6.71 -2.87
CA ALA A 202 -15.02 5.65 -3.50
C ALA A 202 -15.82 4.84 -4.53
N SER A 203 -17.09 4.52 -4.24
CA SER A 203 -17.96 3.76 -5.15
C SER A 203 -18.09 4.41 -6.53
N ARG A 204 -18.22 5.75 -6.60
CA ARG A 204 -18.27 6.47 -7.88
C ARG A 204 -17.00 6.30 -8.71
N LEU A 205 -15.83 6.28 -8.07
CA LEU A 205 -14.56 6.05 -8.76
C LEU A 205 -14.45 4.63 -9.29
N ILE A 206 -14.89 3.65 -8.49
CA ILE A 206 -14.87 2.23 -8.85
C ILE A 206 -15.77 2.00 -10.06
N GLU A 207 -16.99 2.52 -10.05
CA GLU A 207 -17.95 2.41 -11.16
C GLU A 207 -17.41 3.03 -12.44
N HIS A 208 -16.83 4.23 -12.36
CA HIS A 208 -16.22 4.91 -13.51
C HIS A 208 -15.07 4.10 -14.10
N ASN A 209 -14.06 3.77 -13.28
CA ASN A 209 -12.88 3.05 -13.74
C ASN A 209 -13.24 1.66 -14.28
N ALA A 210 -14.16 0.93 -13.64
CA ALA A 210 -14.64 -0.35 -14.15
C ALA A 210 -15.29 -0.20 -15.54
N GLY A 211 -16.11 0.84 -15.72
CA GLY A 211 -16.72 1.16 -17.01
C GLY A 211 -15.70 1.45 -18.12
N GLU A 212 -14.63 2.18 -17.82
CA GLU A 212 -13.57 2.44 -18.81
C GLU A 212 -12.74 1.20 -19.13
N ILE A 213 -12.41 0.39 -18.11
CA ILE A 213 -11.59 -0.82 -18.28
C ILE A 213 -12.31 -1.87 -19.12
N SER A 214 -13.61 -2.09 -18.87
CA SER A 214 -14.40 -3.08 -19.61
C SER A 214 -14.51 -2.80 -21.12
N LYS A 215 -14.20 -1.59 -21.59
CA LYS A 215 -14.23 -1.23 -23.01
C LYS A 215 -12.99 -1.68 -23.79
N ILE A 216 -11.88 -1.97 -23.10
CA ILE A 216 -10.57 -2.20 -23.73
C ILE A 216 -10.43 -3.64 -24.21
N GLY A 217 -10.93 -4.61 -23.44
CA GLY A 217 -10.81 -6.03 -23.76
C GLY A 217 -9.39 -6.61 -23.59
N ALA A 218 -8.56 -6.00 -22.73
CA ALA A 218 -7.24 -6.52 -22.38
C ALA A 218 -7.33 -7.76 -21.47
N GLU A 219 -6.32 -8.64 -21.55
CA GLU A 219 -6.28 -9.86 -20.73
C GLU A 219 -5.63 -9.60 -19.35
N LYS A 220 -4.63 -8.70 -19.31
CA LYS A 220 -3.86 -8.38 -18.11
C LYS A 220 -3.97 -6.90 -17.76
N MET A 221 -3.85 -6.58 -16.48
CA MET A 221 -3.75 -5.22 -15.96
C MET A 221 -2.63 -5.14 -14.93
N VAL A 222 -1.68 -4.25 -15.16
CA VAL A 222 -0.45 -4.13 -14.36
C VAL A 222 -0.47 -2.85 -13.52
N PHE A 223 0.02 -2.98 -12.29
CA PHE A 223 0.07 -1.91 -11.30
C PHE A 223 1.47 -1.75 -10.72
N THR A 224 1.98 -0.53 -10.66
CA THR A 224 3.20 -0.20 -9.91
C THR A 224 2.91 0.16 -8.44
N CYS A 225 1.64 0.37 -8.10
CA CYS A 225 1.21 0.73 -6.75
C CYS A 225 0.45 -0.43 -6.11
N PRO A 226 0.99 -1.08 -5.07
CA PRO A 226 0.30 -2.15 -4.35
C PRO A 226 -1.01 -1.70 -3.72
N GLY A 227 -1.15 -0.42 -3.36
CA GLY A 227 -2.41 0.12 -2.86
C GLY A 227 -3.50 0.23 -3.92
N CYS A 228 -3.14 0.43 -5.19
CA CYS A 228 -4.10 0.33 -6.29
C CYS A 228 -4.47 -1.14 -6.50
N LEU A 229 -3.46 -2.02 -6.65
CA LEU A 229 -3.69 -3.46 -6.86
C LEU A 229 -4.59 -4.07 -5.78
N LYS A 230 -4.33 -3.80 -4.50
CA LYS A 230 -5.17 -4.25 -3.38
C LYS A 230 -6.61 -3.79 -3.53
N THR A 231 -6.80 -2.50 -3.81
CA THR A 231 -8.15 -1.94 -3.97
C THR A 231 -8.89 -2.55 -5.16
N PHE A 232 -8.20 -2.82 -6.27
CA PHE A 232 -8.80 -3.55 -7.40
C PHE A 232 -9.17 -4.98 -7.01
N LYS A 233 -8.27 -5.74 -6.37
CA LYS A 233 -8.54 -7.13 -5.97
C LYS A 233 -9.69 -7.27 -4.96
N GLU A 234 -9.88 -6.30 -4.07
CA GLU A 234 -10.85 -6.43 -2.96
C GLU A 234 -12.16 -5.66 -3.18
N SER A 235 -12.14 -4.57 -3.94
CA SER A 235 -13.25 -3.60 -3.97
C SER A 235 -13.87 -3.39 -5.34
N TYR A 236 -13.19 -3.79 -6.42
CA TYR A 236 -13.74 -3.71 -7.77
C TYR A 236 -14.59 -4.96 -8.08
N PRO A 237 -15.58 -4.84 -8.98
CA PRO A 237 -16.23 -6.02 -9.53
C PRO A 237 -15.20 -6.88 -10.29
N ASP A 238 -15.56 -8.13 -10.58
CA ASP A 238 -14.76 -8.94 -11.50
C ASP A 238 -14.75 -8.26 -12.88
N LEU A 239 -13.56 -7.81 -13.28
CA LEU A 239 -13.32 -7.11 -14.55
C LEU A 239 -13.00 -8.07 -15.69
N GLY A 240 -12.85 -9.38 -15.41
CA GLY A 240 -12.40 -10.36 -16.39
C GLY A 240 -10.95 -10.17 -16.85
N VAL A 241 -10.14 -9.42 -16.10
CA VAL A 241 -8.72 -9.16 -16.38
C VAL A 241 -7.85 -9.65 -15.24
N GLU A 242 -6.68 -10.19 -15.56
CA GLU A 242 -5.70 -10.62 -14.57
C GLU A 242 -5.00 -9.42 -13.94
N LEU A 243 -5.07 -9.29 -12.61
CA LEU A 243 -4.53 -8.15 -11.87
C LEU A 243 -3.14 -8.48 -11.29
N LEU A 244 -2.10 -7.85 -11.84
CA LEU A 244 -0.70 -8.13 -11.51
C LEU A 244 0.02 -6.91 -10.94
N HIS A 245 0.88 -7.14 -9.94
CA HIS A 245 1.89 -6.16 -9.59
C HIS A 245 2.98 -6.11 -10.67
N ALA A 246 3.63 -4.96 -10.85
CA ALA A 246 4.72 -4.79 -11.80
C ALA A 246 5.84 -5.84 -11.64
N SER A 247 6.15 -6.28 -10.41
CA SER A 247 7.12 -7.37 -10.20
C SER A 247 6.68 -8.69 -10.83
N GLU A 248 5.41 -9.07 -10.66
CA GLU A 248 4.87 -10.33 -11.19
C GLU A 248 4.91 -10.28 -12.72
N TYR A 249 4.40 -9.18 -13.30
CA TYR A 249 4.38 -9.01 -14.75
C TYR A 249 5.78 -8.91 -15.37
N ILE A 250 6.75 -8.30 -14.70
CA ILE A 250 8.15 -8.27 -15.18
C ILE A 250 8.75 -9.67 -15.17
N ASN A 251 8.49 -10.47 -14.14
CA ASN A 251 8.95 -11.86 -14.08
C ASN A 251 8.34 -12.69 -15.21
N ASP A 252 7.05 -12.52 -15.49
CA ASP A 252 6.37 -13.14 -16.65
C ASP A 252 7.09 -12.77 -17.95
N LEU A 253 7.28 -11.47 -18.22
CA LEU A 253 7.92 -10.99 -19.45
C LEU A 253 9.34 -11.55 -19.66
N VAL A 254 10.12 -11.69 -18.59
CA VAL A 254 11.46 -12.30 -18.66
C VAL A 254 11.35 -13.80 -18.91
N SER A 255 10.43 -14.49 -18.23
CA SER A 255 10.23 -15.94 -18.40
C SER A 255 9.74 -16.30 -19.82
N GLU A 256 8.93 -15.44 -20.42
CA GLU A 256 8.42 -15.55 -21.79
C GLU A 256 9.49 -15.18 -22.84
N GLY A 257 10.67 -14.71 -22.42
CA GLY A 257 11.74 -14.25 -23.30
C GLY A 257 11.46 -12.92 -24.00
N ARG A 258 10.41 -12.20 -23.60
CA ARG A 258 10.04 -10.89 -24.14
C ARG A 258 10.90 -9.76 -23.60
N LEU A 259 11.46 -9.94 -22.40
CA LEU A 259 12.33 -8.96 -21.75
C LEU A 259 13.68 -9.60 -21.39
N GLN A 260 14.78 -8.96 -21.77
CA GLN A 260 16.14 -9.42 -21.46
C GLN A 260 16.94 -8.28 -20.81
N PRO A 261 16.69 -7.98 -19.52
CA PRO A 261 17.41 -6.91 -18.84
C PRO A 261 18.87 -7.29 -18.61
N GLY A 262 19.76 -6.29 -18.68
CA GLY A 262 21.15 -6.45 -18.29
C GLY A 262 21.32 -6.70 -16.79
N LYS A 263 22.57 -6.83 -16.34
CA LYS A 263 22.89 -6.98 -14.92
C LYS A 263 23.42 -5.66 -14.32
N LEU A 264 22.90 -5.27 -13.17
CA LEU A 264 23.36 -4.12 -12.40
C LEU A 264 24.58 -4.45 -11.54
N GLU A 265 24.66 -5.69 -11.03
CA GLU A 265 25.71 -6.22 -10.14
C GLU A 265 25.91 -5.36 -8.89
N ILE A 266 24.81 -5.09 -8.18
CA ILE A 266 24.80 -4.29 -6.95
C ILE A 266 24.13 -5.05 -5.80
N THR A 267 24.39 -4.63 -4.56
CA THR A 267 23.69 -5.12 -3.37
C THR A 267 22.90 -3.97 -2.75
N LEU A 268 21.61 -4.17 -2.47
CA LEU A 268 20.75 -3.14 -1.89
C LEU A 268 19.80 -3.75 -0.85
N PRO A 269 19.50 -3.04 0.25
CA PRO A 269 18.42 -3.43 1.12
C PRO A 269 17.07 -3.28 0.44
N TYR A 270 16.11 -4.13 0.82
CA TYR A 270 14.74 -4.09 0.29
C TYR A 270 13.72 -3.78 1.40
N HIS A 271 12.80 -2.87 1.11
CA HIS A 271 11.66 -2.55 1.96
C HIS A 271 10.37 -3.17 1.40
N ASP A 272 9.83 -4.16 2.13
CA ASP A 272 8.54 -4.79 1.84
C ASP A 272 7.35 -3.83 2.05
N PRO A 273 6.62 -3.46 0.98
CA PRO A 273 5.39 -2.68 1.12
C PRO A 273 4.29 -3.50 1.78
N CYS A 274 3.64 -2.94 2.81
CA CYS A 274 2.61 -3.67 3.55
C CYS A 274 1.43 -4.15 2.69
N HIS A 275 0.94 -3.33 1.75
CA HIS A 275 -0.14 -3.74 0.83
C HIS A 275 0.28 -4.85 -0.14
N LEU A 276 1.56 -4.94 -0.51
CA LEU A 276 2.04 -6.02 -1.41
C LEU A 276 2.24 -7.32 -0.62
N GLY A 277 2.92 -7.22 0.53
CA GLY A 277 3.25 -8.37 1.36
C GLY A 277 2.09 -8.86 2.22
N ARG A 278 1.71 -8.10 3.25
CA ARG A 278 0.77 -8.56 4.28
C ARG A 278 -0.65 -8.76 3.76
N HIS A 279 -1.06 -7.86 2.87
CA HIS A 279 -2.42 -7.86 2.34
C HIS A 279 -2.59 -8.76 1.12
N LEU A 280 -1.60 -8.82 0.23
CA LEU A 280 -1.69 -9.60 -1.02
C LEU A 280 -0.83 -10.88 -1.03
N GLY A 281 0.01 -11.11 -0.01
CA GLY A 281 0.88 -12.29 0.08
C GLY A 281 2.08 -12.27 -0.87
N ILE A 282 2.29 -11.18 -1.62
CA ILE A 282 3.32 -11.10 -2.66
C ILE A 282 4.64 -10.63 -2.01
N TYR A 283 5.51 -11.59 -1.69
CA TYR A 283 6.84 -11.31 -1.13
C TYR A 283 7.99 -11.68 -2.07
N ASP A 284 7.83 -12.76 -2.85
CA ASP A 284 8.93 -13.33 -3.61
C ASP A 284 9.09 -12.65 -4.98
N ALA A 285 7.99 -12.31 -5.66
CA ALA A 285 8.05 -11.68 -6.98
C ALA A 285 8.98 -10.45 -7.05
N PRO A 286 8.94 -9.47 -6.11
CA PRO A 286 9.89 -8.35 -6.13
C PRO A 286 11.35 -8.76 -5.95
N ARG A 287 11.63 -9.80 -5.16
CA ARG A 287 12.99 -10.31 -4.93
C ARG A 287 13.52 -11.02 -6.17
N GLU A 288 12.69 -11.86 -6.79
CA GLU A 288 12.98 -12.51 -8.07
C GLU A 288 13.26 -11.46 -9.15
N THR A 289 12.44 -10.41 -9.27
CA THR A 289 12.67 -9.32 -10.22
C THR A 289 14.03 -8.66 -10.01
N LEU A 290 14.42 -8.40 -8.75
CA LEU A 290 15.72 -7.82 -8.41
C LEU A 290 16.88 -8.77 -8.75
N GLU A 291 16.74 -10.06 -8.48
CA GLU A 291 17.75 -11.08 -8.83
C GLU A 291 17.94 -11.23 -10.35
N LEU A 292 16.84 -11.15 -11.12
CA LEU A 292 16.87 -11.17 -12.59
C LEU A 292 17.76 -10.06 -13.17
N ILE A 293 17.88 -8.93 -12.49
CA ILE A 293 18.75 -7.81 -12.90
C ILE A 293 20.08 -7.76 -12.14
N GLY A 294 20.48 -8.84 -11.47
CA GLY A 294 21.76 -8.94 -10.77
C GLY A 294 21.84 -8.07 -9.51
N VAL A 295 20.71 -7.75 -8.89
CA VAL A 295 20.67 -7.11 -7.57
C VAL A 295 20.63 -8.20 -6.51
N ARG A 296 21.62 -8.21 -5.62
CA ARG A 296 21.58 -9.02 -4.40
C ARG A 296 20.76 -8.30 -3.34
N VAL A 297 19.66 -8.91 -2.90
CA VAL A 297 18.81 -8.35 -1.85
C VAL A 297 19.46 -8.54 -0.48
N MET A 298 19.54 -7.44 0.27
CA MET A 298 19.98 -7.43 1.65
C MET A 298 18.75 -7.27 2.56
N GLU A 299 18.35 -8.33 3.26
CA GLU A 299 17.17 -8.27 4.11
C GLU A 299 17.39 -7.33 5.31
N LEU A 300 16.37 -6.51 5.58
CA LEU A 300 16.34 -5.66 6.77
C LEU A 300 15.93 -6.50 7.99
N SER A 301 16.31 -6.05 9.20
CA SER A 301 16.03 -6.75 10.48
C SER A 301 14.56 -7.16 10.61
N ARG A 302 13.66 -6.24 10.30
CA ARG A 302 12.24 -6.48 10.09
C ARG A 302 11.97 -6.57 8.59
N ASN A 303 11.67 -7.76 8.07
CA ASN A 303 11.34 -7.99 6.66
C ASN A 303 10.07 -8.84 6.52
N ARG A 304 9.58 -8.98 5.28
CA ARG A 304 8.38 -9.75 4.92
C ARG A 304 7.19 -9.36 5.83
N GLY A 305 6.48 -10.35 6.41
CA GLY A 305 5.36 -10.11 7.32
C GLY A 305 5.74 -9.27 8.57
N ASN A 306 7.02 -9.21 8.92
CA ASN A 306 7.53 -8.48 10.08
C ASN A 306 7.94 -7.03 9.76
N ALA A 307 7.94 -6.62 8.48
CA ALA A 307 8.49 -5.33 8.04
C ALA A 307 7.85 -4.11 8.73
N TRP A 308 8.66 -3.20 9.25
CA TRP A 308 8.12 -1.94 9.78
C TRP A 308 7.48 -1.11 8.67
N CYS A 309 6.33 -0.49 8.96
CA CYS A 309 5.59 0.30 7.99
C CYS A 309 6.40 1.54 7.57
N CYS A 310 6.28 1.97 6.30
CA CYS A 310 6.88 3.22 5.84
C CYS A 310 6.22 4.46 6.48
N GLY A 311 5.00 4.37 7.01
CA GLY A 311 4.30 5.47 7.70
C GLY A 311 3.22 6.19 6.91
N SER A 312 3.10 5.98 5.59
CA SER A 312 2.21 6.80 4.75
C SER A 312 0.78 6.29 4.54
N GLY A 313 0.54 4.99 4.71
CA GLY A 313 -0.75 4.35 4.45
C GLY A 313 -1.88 4.83 5.36
N GLY A 314 -3.10 4.40 5.07
CA GLY A 314 -4.25 4.65 5.95
C GLY A 314 -4.65 6.12 6.10
N GLY A 315 -4.26 7.01 5.19
CA GLY A 315 -4.50 8.47 5.34
C GLY A 315 -3.62 9.13 6.40
N VAL A 316 -2.59 8.44 6.92
CA VAL A 316 -1.73 8.96 7.99
C VAL A 316 -0.81 10.07 7.49
N LYS A 317 -0.27 9.97 6.26
CA LYS A 317 0.61 11.03 5.72
C LYS A 317 -0.08 12.40 5.65
N SER A 318 -1.38 12.43 5.31
CA SER A 318 -2.16 13.67 5.25
C SER A 318 -2.70 14.10 6.60
N GLY A 319 -3.14 13.16 7.45
CA GLY A 319 -3.74 13.46 8.75
C GLY A 319 -2.73 13.76 9.87
N PHE A 320 -1.57 13.10 9.86
CA PHE A 320 -0.55 13.16 10.91
C PHE A 320 0.87 13.14 10.30
N PRO A 321 1.28 14.20 9.58
CA PRO A 321 2.54 14.21 8.83
C PRO A 321 3.79 14.00 9.68
N GLU A 322 3.82 14.55 10.91
CA GLU A 322 4.94 14.35 11.85
C GLU A 322 5.06 12.89 12.28
N PHE A 323 3.94 12.25 12.60
CA PHE A 323 3.90 10.82 12.94
C PHE A 323 4.27 9.93 11.74
N ALA A 324 3.83 10.29 10.53
CA ALA A 324 4.22 9.60 9.31
C ALA A 324 5.73 9.68 9.06
N THR A 325 6.35 10.84 9.34
CA THR A 325 7.79 11.07 9.19
C THR A 325 8.57 10.29 10.25
N TRP A 326 8.17 10.38 11.53
CA TRP A 326 8.77 9.58 12.59
C TRP A 326 8.74 8.07 12.27
N THR A 327 7.62 7.58 11.74
CA THR A 327 7.49 6.18 11.35
C THR A 327 8.50 5.79 10.26
N ALA A 328 8.72 6.66 9.27
CA ALA A 328 9.74 6.46 8.23
C ALA A 328 11.15 6.54 8.80
N ASP A 329 11.43 7.45 9.73
CA ASP A 329 12.73 7.60 10.39
C ASP A 329 13.15 6.31 11.12
N GLU A 330 12.22 5.67 11.83
CA GLU A 330 12.46 4.36 12.44
C GLU A 330 12.83 3.28 11.40
N ARG A 331 12.24 3.33 10.20
CA ARG A 331 12.65 2.41 9.12
C ARG A 331 14.01 2.76 8.55
N VAL A 332 14.31 4.05 8.42
CA VAL A 332 15.61 4.55 7.91
C VAL A 332 16.75 4.14 8.82
N LYS A 333 16.55 4.07 10.14
CA LYS A 333 17.54 3.52 11.08
C LYS A 333 17.93 2.09 10.71
N GLU A 334 16.96 1.24 10.37
CA GLU A 334 17.23 -0.15 9.96
C GLU A 334 17.93 -0.23 8.61
N ILE A 335 17.56 0.65 7.66
CA ILE A 335 18.24 0.75 6.37
C ILE A 335 19.71 1.12 6.58
N ARG A 336 20.00 2.13 7.40
CA ARG A 336 21.37 2.57 7.70
C ARG A 336 22.16 1.58 8.53
N ALA A 337 21.49 0.77 9.36
CA ALA A 337 22.14 -0.31 10.11
C ALA A 337 22.76 -1.37 9.19
N THR A 338 22.33 -1.46 7.93
CA THR A 338 22.98 -2.33 6.93
C THR A 338 24.20 -1.70 6.25
N GLY A 339 24.53 -0.46 6.59
CA GLY A 339 25.59 0.31 5.94
C GLY A 339 25.17 0.98 4.62
N SER A 340 23.87 1.01 4.30
CA SER A 340 23.34 1.62 3.07
C SER A 340 22.55 2.90 3.34
N ASP A 341 22.68 3.89 2.45
CA ASP A 341 21.79 5.06 2.34
C ASP A 341 20.84 4.97 1.14
N VAL A 342 20.75 3.78 0.55
CA VAL A 342 19.90 3.46 -0.61
C VAL A 342 19.08 2.22 -0.29
N VAL A 343 17.80 2.21 -0.66
CA VAL A 343 16.90 1.07 -0.48
C VAL A 343 16.04 0.86 -1.73
N ALA A 344 15.73 -0.39 -2.05
CA ALA A 344 14.75 -0.74 -3.07
C ALA A 344 13.36 -0.95 -2.43
N SER A 345 12.30 -0.59 -3.14
CA SER A 345 10.92 -0.91 -2.76
C SER A 345 10.05 -1.10 -4.00
N ALA A 346 8.80 -1.50 -3.80
CA ALA A 346 7.84 -1.81 -4.85
C ALA A 346 6.54 -1.02 -4.63
N CYS A 347 6.65 0.24 -4.20
CA CYS A 347 5.50 1.05 -3.82
C CYS A 347 5.82 2.56 -3.87
N PRO A 348 5.09 3.35 -4.69
CA PRO A 348 5.26 4.79 -4.78
C PRO A 348 5.08 5.53 -3.44
N PHE A 349 4.14 5.08 -2.60
CA PHE A 349 3.93 5.68 -1.27
C PHE A 349 5.09 5.40 -0.32
N CYS A 350 5.67 4.19 -0.36
CA CYS A 350 6.86 3.87 0.42
C CYS A 350 8.06 4.69 -0.05
N LYS A 351 8.27 4.77 -1.37
CA LYS A 351 9.33 5.59 -1.98
C LYS A 351 9.26 7.03 -1.47
N ARG A 352 8.11 7.67 -1.63
CA ARG A 352 7.90 9.06 -1.23
C ARG A 352 8.25 9.31 0.24
N ASN A 353 7.69 8.53 1.16
CA ASN A 353 7.86 8.81 2.59
C ASN A 353 9.26 8.51 3.11
N LEU A 354 9.88 7.42 2.64
CA LEU A 354 11.24 7.08 3.03
C LEU A 354 12.25 8.09 2.44
N LYS A 355 11.99 8.59 1.24
CA LYS A 355 12.77 9.68 0.62
C LYS A 355 12.70 10.96 1.43
N ASP A 356 11.51 11.34 1.92
CA ASP A 356 11.35 12.50 2.82
C ASP A 356 12.17 12.37 4.11
N SER A 357 12.43 11.14 4.59
CA SER A 357 13.28 10.83 5.75
C SER A 357 14.79 10.69 5.44
N GLY A 358 15.22 11.05 4.23
CA GLY A 358 16.63 11.26 3.91
C GLY A 358 17.41 10.02 3.45
N VAL A 359 16.75 9.01 2.91
CA VAL A 359 17.40 7.93 2.15
C VAL A 359 17.03 7.99 0.68
N ARG A 360 17.90 7.50 -0.20
CA ARG A 360 17.54 7.31 -1.61
C ARG A 360 16.73 6.05 -1.76
N VAL A 361 15.63 6.12 -2.51
CA VAL A 361 14.75 4.98 -2.73
C VAL A 361 14.57 4.76 -4.22
N PHE A 362 14.81 3.53 -4.68
CA PHE A 362 14.49 3.10 -6.04
C PHE A 362 13.28 2.18 -6.00
N ASP A 363 12.32 2.42 -6.89
CA ASP A 363 11.31 1.43 -7.20
C ASP A 363 11.90 0.30 -8.06
N ILE A 364 11.34 -0.90 -7.95
CA ILE A 364 11.76 -2.05 -8.76
C ILE A 364 11.69 -1.74 -10.27
N ALA A 365 10.68 -0.99 -10.73
CA ALA A 365 10.53 -0.63 -12.14
C ALA A 365 11.70 0.26 -12.60
N GLU A 366 12.15 1.19 -11.74
CA GLU A 366 13.30 2.06 -12.03
C GLU A 366 14.60 1.25 -12.17
N LEU A 367 14.81 0.26 -11.31
CA LEU A 367 16.00 -0.61 -11.38
C LEU A 367 15.99 -1.49 -12.63
N VAL A 368 14.83 -2.06 -12.99
CA VAL A 368 14.68 -2.84 -14.22
C VAL A 368 14.91 -1.96 -15.45
N SER A 369 14.33 -0.75 -15.47
CA SER A 369 14.56 0.22 -16.54
C SER A 369 16.05 0.60 -16.69
N GLN A 370 16.77 0.80 -15.57
CA GLN A 370 18.21 1.05 -15.61
C GLN A 370 19.00 -0.16 -16.14
N ALA A 371 18.57 -1.38 -15.82
CA ALA A 371 19.19 -2.60 -16.29
C ALA A 371 19.01 -2.80 -17.80
N LEU A 372 17.85 -2.44 -18.36
CA LEU A 372 17.59 -2.44 -19.80
C LEU A 372 18.51 -1.48 -20.54
N LEU A 373 18.66 -0.25 -20.05
CA LEU A 373 19.54 0.76 -20.66
C LEU A 373 21.03 0.40 -20.65
N ARG A 374 21.45 -0.56 -19.79
CA ARG A 374 22.81 -1.13 -19.83
C ARG A 374 22.94 -2.23 -20.87
N SER A 375 21.87 -3.00 -21.10
CA SER A 375 21.82 -4.04 -22.13
C SER A 375 22.02 -3.44 -23.52
N ASP A 376 21.34 -2.32 -23.81
CA ASP A 376 21.41 -1.63 -25.12
C ASP A 376 22.81 -1.04 -25.44
N ARG A 377 23.72 -1.04 -24.48
CA ARG A 377 25.09 -0.49 -24.63
C ARG A 377 26.18 -1.57 -24.75
N GLY A 378 25.83 -2.85 -24.59
CA GLY A 378 26.72 -3.99 -24.78
C GLY A 378 26.43 -4.68 -26.09
#